data_AF-A0A352ALU7-F1
#
_entry.id   AF-A0A352ALU7-F1
#
_cell.length_a   1.000
_cell.length_b   1.000
_cell.length_c   1.000
_cell.angle_alpha   90.00
_cell.angle_beta   90.00
_cell.angle_gamma   90.00
#
_symmetry.space_group_name_H-M   'P 1'
#
loop_
_entity.id
_entity.type
_entity.pdbx_description
1 polymer ?
#
loop_
_entity_poly.entity_id
_entity_poly.type
_entity_poly.pdbx_seq_one_letter_code
_entity_poly.pdbx_strand_id
1 'polypeptide(L)' 'LLELINDILSMSKIEAGRITLTENSFDLHGLLDSLEEMLRLKANSKGLQLTFKRDSDIPQYVTTDESKLRQV' A
#
# COMPACT_ATOMS: atom_id res chain seq x y z
N LEU A 1 -9.93 6.85 15.44
CA LEU A 1 -11.24 7.52 15.18
C LEU A 1 -11.25 8.21 13.81
N LEU A 2 -10.24 9.02 13.48
CA LEU A 2 -10.15 9.70 12.18
C LEU A 2 -9.98 8.71 10.99
N GLU A 3 -9.14 7.68 11.13
CA GLU A 3 -8.99 6.62 10.12
C GLU A 3 -10.32 5.92 9.83
N LEU A 4 -11.07 5.53 10.86
CA LEU A 4 -12.37 4.88 10.69
C LEU A 4 -13.37 5.78 9.94
N ILE A 5 -13.35 7.09 10.19
CA ILE A 5 -14.18 8.05 9.44
C ILE A 5 -13.73 8.13 7.98
N ASN A 6 -12.42 8.17 7.72
CA ASN A 6 -11.88 8.17 6.36
C ASN A 6 -12.19 6.87 5.59
N ASP A 7 -12.19 5.73 6.26
CA ASP A 7 -12.55 4.44 5.69
C ASP A 7 -14.03 4.40 5.29
N ILE A 8 -14.92 4.87 6.19
CA ILE A 8 -16.36 4.98 5.90
C ILE A 8 -16.62 5.95 4.73
N LEU A 9 -15.98 7.12 4.73
CA LEU A 9 -16.09 8.09 3.63
C LEU A 9 -15.58 7.52 2.30
N SER A 10 -14.50 6.74 2.34
CA SER A 10 -13.97 6.07 1.16
C SER A 10 -14.99 5.05 0.64
N MET A 11 -15.55 4.21 1.52
CA MET A 11 -16.60 3.23 1.20
C MET A 11 -17.84 3.90 0.57
N SER A 12 -18.32 5.01 1.14
CA SER A 12 -19.46 5.75 0.58
C SER A 12 -19.18 6.35 -0.81
N LYS A 13 -17.94 6.73 -1.12
CA LYS A 13 -17.55 7.15 -2.48
C LYS A 13 -17.51 5.97 -3.46
N ILE A 14 -17.15 4.77 -2.99
CA ILE A 14 -17.21 3.52 -3.79
C ILE A 14 -18.65 3.23 -4.20
N GLU A 15 -19.57 3.20 -3.23
CA GLU A 15 -20.98 2.87 -3.46
C GLU A 15 -21.69 3.90 -4.35
N ALA A 16 -21.26 5.17 -4.31
CA ALA A 16 -21.77 6.22 -5.18
C ALA A 16 -21.16 6.22 -6.60
N GLY A 17 -20.24 5.30 -6.92
CA GLY A 17 -19.54 5.27 -8.21
C GLY A 17 -18.58 6.45 -8.42
N ARG A 18 -18.12 7.10 -7.36
CA ARG A 18 -17.29 8.32 -7.38
C ARG A 18 -15.83 8.08 -7.03
N ILE A 19 -15.34 6.85 -7.12
CA ILE A 19 -13.89 6.62 -7.01
C ILE A 19 -13.22 7.25 -8.22
N THR A 20 -12.28 8.13 -7.94
CA THR A 20 -11.29 8.59 -8.89
C THR A 20 -9.95 7.99 -8.45
N LEU A 21 -9.30 7.24 -9.35
CA LEU A 21 -7.92 6.84 -9.15
C LEU A 21 -7.07 8.09 -9.34
N THR A 22 -6.20 8.36 -8.37
CA THR A 22 -5.24 9.44 -8.50
C THR A 22 -3.95 8.84 -9.04
N GLU A 23 -3.83 8.74 -10.36
CA GLU A 23 -2.62 8.19 -10.97
C GLU A 23 -1.44 9.15 -10.82
N ASN A 24 -0.39 8.68 -10.15
CA ASN A 24 0.88 9.37 -10.03
C ASN A 24 2.02 8.40 -10.34
N SER A 25 3.13 8.94 -10.87
CA SER A 25 4.37 8.17 -10.99
C SER A 25 5.14 8.25 -9.67
N PHE A 26 5.51 7.10 -9.11
CA PHE A 26 6.23 7.02 -7.83
C PHE A 26 7.24 5.87 -7.81
N ASP A 27 8.17 5.93 -6.84
CA ASP A 27 9.17 4.90 -6.61
C ASP A 27 8.55 3.68 -5.90
N LEU A 28 8.27 2.64 -6.68
CA LEU A 28 7.73 1.37 -6.19
C LEU A 28 8.72 0.64 -5.29
N HIS A 29 10.02 0.76 -5.57
CA HIS A 29 11.04 0.09 -4.77
C HIS A 29 11.08 0.70 -3.38
N GLY A 30 11.08 2.03 -3.27
CA GLY A 30 10.98 2.74 -1.98
C GLY A 30 9.70 2.41 -1.20
N LEU A 31 8.56 2.30 -1.88
CA LEU A 31 7.30 1.86 -1.26
C LEU A 31 7.45 0.47 -0.64
N LEU A 32 7.91 -0.51 -1.42
CA LEU A 32 8.06 -1.89 -0.99
C LEU A 32 9.11 -2.05 0.13
N ASP A 33 10.19 -1.27 0.12
CA ASP A 33 11.21 -1.28 1.18
C ASP A 33 10.59 -0.80 2.51
N SER A 34 9.78 0.26 2.47
CA SER A 34 9.05 0.76 3.65
C SER A 34 8.05 -0.27 4.21
N LEU A 35 7.39 -1.02 3.32
CA LEU A 35 6.46 -2.09 3.70
C LEU A 35 7.19 -3.27 4.34
N GLU A 36 8.32 -3.69 3.75
CA GLU A 36 9.13 -4.77 4.29
C GLU A 36 9.63 -4.44 5.71
N GLU A 37 10.14 -3.24 5.94
CA GLU A 37 10.63 -2.82 7.26
C GLU A 37 9.50 -2.87 8.31
N MET A 38 8.35 -2.27 8.00
CA MET A 38 7.20 -2.26 8.90
C MET A 38 6.69 -3.68 9.21
N LEU A 39 6.58 -4.54 8.19
CA LEU A 39 6.09 -5.91 8.37
C LEU A 39 7.10 -6.79 9.10
N ARG A 40 8.40 -6.59 8.88
CA ARG A 40 9.48 -7.31 9.55
C ARG A 40 9.46 -7.04 11.05
N LEU A 41 9.24 -5.80 11.47
CA LEU A 41 9.05 -5.45 12.89
C LEU A 41 7.85 -6.19 13.51
N LYS A 42 6.71 -6.25 12.79
CA LYS A 42 5.50 -6.96 13.24
C LYS A 42 5.67 -8.48 13.27
N ALA A 43 6.41 -9.04 12.32
CA ALA A 43 6.69 -10.47 12.27
C ALA A 43 7.63 -10.88 13.41
N ASN A 44 8.70 -10.11 13.64
CA ASN A 44 9.64 -10.32 14.74
C ASN A 44 8.95 -10.28 16.10
N SER A 45 8.05 -9.32 16.34
CA SER A 45 7.32 -9.21 17.61
C SER A 45 6.37 -10.39 17.87
N LYS A 46 6.01 -11.13 16.82
CA LYS A 46 5.17 -12.34 16.88
C LYS A 46 5.96 -13.64 16.73
N GLY A 47 7.30 -13.58 16.62
CA GLY A 47 8.15 -14.74 16.37
C GLY A 47 7.88 -15.42 15.01
N LEU A 48 7.35 -14.67 14.04
CA LEU A 48 7.03 -15.17 12.70
C LEU A 48 8.20 -14.92 11.74
N GLN A 49 8.44 -15.87 10.84
CA GLN A 49 9.36 -15.67 9.73
C GLN A 49 8.65 -14.89 8.61
N LEU A 50 9.22 -13.75 8.21
CA LEU A 50 8.79 -13.01 7.03
C LEU A 50 9.76 -13.30 5.88
N THR A 51 9.23 -13.77 4.75
CA THR A 51 9.97 -13.88 3.49
C THR A 51 9.42 -12.84 2.53
N PHE A 52 10.25 -11.88 2.14
CA PHE A 52 9.92 -10.85 1.16
C PHE A 52 10.78 -11.08 -0.08
N LYS A 53 10.16 -11.22 -1.26
CA LYS A 53 10.86 -11.49 -2.53
C LYS A 53 10.40 -10.48 -3.57
N ARG A 54 11.35 -9.78 -4.18
CA ARG A 54 11.15 -8.90 -5.34
C ARG A 54 11.78 -9.58 -6.55
N ASP A 55 11.02 -9.68 -7.64
CA ASP A 55 11.55 -10.14 -8.91
C ASP A 55 12.32 -8.99 -9.59
N SER A 56 13.38 -9.35 -10.32
CA SER A 56 14.24 -8.44 -11.06
C SER A 56 13.54 -7.70 -12.20
N ASP A 57 12.41 -8.22 -12.67
CA ASP A 57 11.59 -7.60 -13.72
C ASP A 57 10.68 -6.48 -13.19
N ILE A 58 10.60 -6.30 -11.87
CA ILE A 58 9.76 -5.26 -11.26
C ILE A 58 10.39 -3.88 -11.46
N PRO A 59 9.71 -2.96 -12.16
CA PRO A 59 10.24 -1.63 -12.44
C PRO A 59 10.39 -0.80 -11.17
N GLN A 60 11.39 0.08 -11.14
CA GLN A 60 11.59 1.00 -10.02
C GLN A 60 10.45 2.01 -9.91
N TYR A 61 9.94 2.51 -11.05
CA TYR A 61 8.87 3.49 -11.09
C TYR A 61 7.64 2.91 -11.78
N VAL A 62 6.46 3.17 -11.20
CA VAL A 62 5.16 2.80 -11.78
C VAL A 62 4.22 3.99 -11.75
N THR A 63 3.25 4.00 -12.66
CA THR A 63 2.17 5.00 -12.69
C THR A 63 0.89 4.31 -12.30
N THR A 64 0.38 4.63 -11.11
CA THR A 64 -0.89 4.14 -10.57
C THR A 64 -1.27 4.99 -9.36
N ASP A 65 -2.33 4.64 -8.63
CA ASP A 65 -2.68 5.28 -7.37
C ASP A 65 -1.84 4.72 -6.23
N GLU A 66 -0.77 5.44 -5.84
CA GLU A 66 0.14 5.02 -4.76
C GLU A 66 -0.61 4.75 -3.44
N SER A 67 -1.56 5.63 -3.12
CA SER A 67 -2.29 5.58 -1.84
C SER A 67 -3.14 4.32 -1.74
N LYS A 68 -3.78 3.95 -2.85
CA LYS A 68 -4.57 2.72 -2.96
C LYS A 68 -3.67 1.50 -3.00
N LEU A 69 -2.56 1.54 -3.73
CA LEU A 69 -1.62 0.41 -3.78
C LEU A 69 -1.01 0.11 -2.40
N ARG A 70 -0.69 1.13 -1.61
CA ARG A 70 -0.17 0.97 -0.24
C ARG A 70 -1.19 0.35 0.72
N GLN A 71 -2.48 0.52 0.46
CA GLN A 71 -3.56 0.05 1.33
C GLN A 71 -3.91 -1.42 1.13
N VAL A 72 -3.73 -1.95 -0.09
CA VAL A 72 -4.00 -3.36 -0.46
C VAL A 72 -2.89 -4.27 0.05
#